data_AF-A0A811V2A7-F1
#
_entry.id   AF-A0A811V2A7-F1
#
_cell.length_a   1.000
_cell.length_b   1.000
_cell.length_c   1.000
_cell.angle_alpha   90.00
_cell.angle_beta   90.00
_cell.angle_gamma   90.00
#
_symmetry.space_group_name_H-M   'P 1'
#
loop_
_entity.id
_entity.type
_entity.pdbx_description
1 polymer ?
#
loop_
_entity_poly.entity_id
_entity_poly.type
_entity_poly.pdbx_seq_one_letter_code
_entity_poly.pdbx_strand_id
1 'polypeptide(L)'
;MTRQQRATYVAFNGMLALMWHNCNGNRSFISINILEKFNPGARQLISSGKGYLKALHGAASASRLFNEALAKLAMNAQQSGTSDIGAALMNVVSVYKEIQEQQMNILKAFYVDLLVPLETNLEKDTKVVQHEQKKFLQQHKVRMESYQKAVSTMKKQRKKKASPENTEKELRNLQILEDQKKKLDAFCEQSYKNVSKNCV
;
A
#
# COMPACT_ATOMS: atom_id res chain seq x y z
N MET A 1 -16.74 2.10 6.37
CA MET A 1 -15.51 2.42 5.61
C MET A 1 -15.46 3.93 5.42
N THR A 2 -14.46 4.61 6.01
CA THR A 2 -14.32 6.08 5.94
C THR A 2 -13.91 6.52 4.53
N ARG A 3 -14.23 7.74 4.11
CA ARG A 3 -13.90 8.27 2.77
C ARG A 3 -12.41 8.17 2.44
N GLN A 4 -11.53 8.27 3.44
CA GLN A 4 -10.09 8.10 3.28
C GLN A 4 -9.68 6.68 2.84
N GLN A 5 -10.38 5.65 3.33
CA GLN A 5 -10.14 4.26 2.94
C GLN A 5 -10.53 3.98 1.49
N ARG A 6 -11.51 4.72 0.94
CA ARG A 6 -11.89 4.62 -0.48
C ARG A 6 -10.87 5.24 -1.41
N ALA A 7 -10.20 6.33 -1.02
CA ALA A 7 -9.23 7.02 -1.88
C ALA A 7 -7.97 6.18 -2.12
N THR A 8 -7.44 5.52 -1.09
CA THR A 8 -6.37 4.52 -1.22
C THR A 8 -6.83 3.31 -2.03
N TYR A 9 -8.08 2.88 -1.87
CA TYR A 9 -8.69 1.81 -2.68
C TYR A 9 -8.77 2.14 -4.16
N VAL A 10 -9.15 3.36 -4.53
CA VAL A 10 -9.28 3.77 -5.94
C VAL A 10 -7.91 3.85 -6.62
N ALA A 11 -6.88 4.33 -5.91
CA ALA A 11 -5.49 4.29 -6.40
C ALA A 11 -4.98 2.85 -6.56
N PHE A 12 -5.38 1.92 -5.67
CA PHE A 12 -5.10 0.49 -5.75
C PHE A 12 -5.68 -0.14 -7.03
N ASN A 13 -6.91 0.22 -7.39
CA ASN A 13 -7.64 -0.34 -8.53
C ASN A 13 -7.17 0.17 -9.90
N GLY A 14 -6.81 1.46 -10.02
CA GLY A 14 -6.34 2.03 -11.29
C GLY A 14 -5.02 1.41 -11.78
N MET A 15 -4.14 1.05 -10.84
CA MET A 15 -2.82 0.48 -11.16
C MET A 15 -2.88 -1.03 -11.43
N LEU A 16 -3.84 -1.74 -10.81
CA LEU A 16 -4.14 -3.16 -11.04
C LEU A 16 -4.62 -3.45 -12.46
N ALA A 17 -5.41 -2.55 -13.05
CA ALA A 17 -5.93 -2.68 -14.41
C ALA A 17 -4.85 -2.49 -15.50
N LEU A 18 -3.89 -1.58 -15.28
CA LEU A 18 -2.80 -1.31 -16.22
C LEU A 18 -1.78 -2.45 -16.32
N MET A 19 -1.61 -3.26 -15.27
CA MET A 19 -0.64 -4.37 -15.26
C MET A 19 -1.14 -5.64 -15.96
N TRP A 20 -2.43 -5.73 -16.33
CA TRP A 20 -3.02 -6.93 -16.95
C TRP A 20 -2.73 -7.06 -18.46
N HIS A 21 -2.61 -5.95 -19.18
CA HIS A 21 -2.57 -5.97 -20.65
C HIS A 21 -1.30 -6.59 -21.27
N ASN A 22 -0.31 -7.06 -20.49
CA ASN A 22 1.01 -7.43 -21.02
C ASN A 22 1.47 -8.89 -20.80
N CYS A 23 0.86 -9.73 -19.95
CA CYS A 23 1.56 -10.98 -19.56
C CYS A 23 0.73 -12.27 -19.63
N ASN A 24 0.99 -13.05 -20.68
CA ASN A 24 0.78 -14.50 -20.73
C ASN A 24 1.65 -15.21 -19.67
N GLY A 25 1.03 -15.79 -18.64
CA GLY A 25 1.59 -16.97 -17.95
C GLY A 25 2.17 -16.83 -16.54
N ASN A 26 2.32 -15.64 -15.93
CA ASN A 26 2.88 -15.51 -14.57
C ASN A 26 1.97 -14.72 -13.62
N ARG A 27 1.01 -15.40 -12.99
CA ARG A 27 0.03 -14.85 -12.02
C ARG A 27 0.57 -14.64 -10.59
N SER A 28 1.87 -14.82 -10.37
CA SER A 28 2.56 -14.46 -9.12
C SER A 28 2.76 -12.94 -8.93
N PHE A 29 2.40 -12.12 -9.92
CA PHE A 29 2.86 -10.73 -10.03
C PHE A 29 2.12 -9.70 -9.16
N ILE A 30 0.88 -9.98 -8.73
CA ILE A 30 0.05 -8.99 -8.01
C ILE A 30 0.56 -8.79 -6.57
N SER A 31 0.74 -9.87 -5.82
CA SER A 31 1.30 -9.82 -4.46
C SER A 31 2.74 -9.31 -4.45
N ILE A 32 3.51 -9.62 -5.51
CA ILE A 32 4.89 -9.12 -5.72
C ILE A 32 4.89 -7.60 -5.89
N ASN A 33 4.05 -7.01 -6.76
CA ASN A 33 4.04 -5.55 -6.93
C ASN A 33 3.59 -4.79 -5.68
N ILE A 34 2.62 -5.33 -4.92
CA ILE A 34 2.17 -4.70 -3.67
C ILE A 34 3.31 -4.72 -2.64
N LEU A 35 3.96 -5.87 -2.44
CA LEU A 35 4.98 -6.03 -1.41
C LEU A 35 6.33 -5.40 -1.80
N GLU A 36 6.69 -5.41 -3.08
CA GLU A 36 8.02 -4.99 -3.55
C GLU A 36 8.05 -3.58 -4.11
N LYS A 37 6.91 -2.99 -4.53
CA LYS A 37 6.88 -1.64 -5.09
C LYS A 37 5.99 -0.68 -4.30
N PHE A 38 4.72 -1.04 -4.10
CA PHE A 38 3.77 -0.15 -3.42
C PHE A 38 4.13 0.05 -1.95
N ASN A 39 4.30 -1.04 -1.19
CA ASN A 39 4.57 -0.94 0.25
C ASN A 39 5.89 -0.19 0.56
N PRO A 40 7.01 -0.46 -0.13
CA PRO A 40 8.23 0.34 0.04
C PRO A 40 8.02 1.82 -0.33
N GLY A 41 7.32 2.11 -1.43
CA GLY A 41 6.99 3.49 -1.81
C GLY A 41 6.12 4.21 -0.78
N ALA A 42 5.12 3.52 -0.23
CA ALA A 42 4.28 4.06 0.84
C ALA A 42 5.06 4.29 2.15
N ARG A 43 5.99 3.40 2.51
CA ARG A 43 6.91 3.61 3.65
C ARG A 43 7.79 4.83 3.42
N GLN A 44 8.32 4.99 2.21
CA GLN A 44 9.11 6.17 1.86
C GLN A 44 8.28 7.45 1.94
N LEU A 45 7.03 7.43 1.45
CA LEU A 45 6.10 8.55 1.57
C LEU A 45 5.84 8.94 3.03
N ILE A 46 5.61 7.96 3.92
CA ILE A 46 5.44 8.20 5.35
C ILE A 46 6.71 8.80 5.96
N SER A 47 7.88 8.27 5.60
CA SER A 47 9.17 8.80 6.07
C SER A 47 9.38 10.25 5.63
N SER A 48 9.13 10.56 4.35
CA SER A 48 9.15 11.92 3.82
C SER A 48 8.14 12.82 4.52
N GLY A 49 6.94 12.33 4.82
CA GLY A 49 5.91 13.05 5.57
C GLY A 49 6.36 13.40 6.99
N LYS A 50 7.00 12.46 7.71
CA LYS A 50 7.61 12.72 9.03
C LYS A 50 8.75 13.75 8.94
N GLY A 51 9.59 13.66 7.91
CA GLY A 51 10.64 14.65 7.64
C GLY A 51 10.07 16.05 7.38
N TYR A 52 9.00 16.14 6.59
CA TYR A 52 8.30 17.38 6.32
C TYR A 52 7.68 17.99 7.59
N LEU A 53 7.01 17.17 8.41
CA LEU A 53 6.46 17.60 9.69
C LEU A 53 7.55 18.16 10.62
N LYS A 54 8.73 17.50 10.68
CA LYS A 54 9.87 17.99 11.46
C LYS A 54 10.36 19.36 10.97
N ALA A 55 10.48 19.54 9.65
CA ALA A 55 10.88 20.82 9.07
C ALA A 55 9.86 21.93 9.38
N LEU A 56 8.56 21.63 9.31
CA LEU A 56 7.50 22.57 9.65
C LEU A 56 7.51 22.95 11.14
N HIS A 57 7.78 22.01 12.05
CA HIS A 57 7.98 22.34 13.45
C HIS A 57 9.20 23.24 13.68
N GLY A 58 10.30 23.01 12.95
CA GLY A 58 11.46 23.89 12.98
C GLY A 58 11.13 25.31 12.54
N ALA A 59 10.39 25.45 11.42
CA ALA A 59 9.93 26.75 10.92
C ALA A 59 8.97 27.45 11.90
N ALA A 60 8.02 26.72 12.49
CA ALA A 60 7.10 27.25 13.49
C ALA A 60 7.84 27.73 14.76
N SER A 61 8.88 27.02 15.17
CA SER A 61 9.74 27.44 16.28
C SER A 61 10.52 28.72 15.97
N ALA A 62 11.07 28.84 14.77
CA ALA A 62 11.77 30.06 14.34
C ALA A 62 10.81 31.26 14.24
N SER A 63 9.62 31.05 13.68
CA SER A 63 8.57 32.07 13.61
C SER A 63 8.15 32.53 15.02
N ARG A 64 8.07 31.61 15.99
CA ARG A 64 7.82 31.96 17.39
C ARG A 64 8.84 32.97 17.92
N LEU A 65 10.12 32.66 17.75
CA LEU A 65 11.22 33.50 18.25
C LEU A 65 11.21 34.88 17.59
N PHE A 66 10.91 34.94 16.29
CA PHE A 66 10.72 36.19 15.58
C PHE A 66 9.56 37.01 16.18
N ASN A 67 8.40 36.38 16.39
CA ASN A 67 7.23 37.04 16.97
C ASN A 67 7.49 37.54 18.41
N GLU A 68 8.24 36.78 19.21
CA GLU A 68 8.66 37.18 20.56
C GLU A 68 9.61 38.38 20.54
N ALA A 69 10.55 38.44 19.59
CA ALA A 69 11.41 39.61 19.40
C ALA A 69 10.62 40.83 18.93
N LEU A 70 9.69 40.65 17.99
CA LEU A 70 8.80 41.71 17.51
C LEU A 70 7.92 42.27 18.63
N ALA A 71 7.41 41.41 19.51
CA ALA A 71 6.65 41.83 20.69
C ALA A 71 7.48 42.74 21.62
N LYS A 72 8.74 42.38 21.87
CA LYS A 72 9.65 43.21 22.69
C LYS A 72 9.90 44.58 22.05
N LEU A 73 10.12 44.61 20.74
CA LEU A 73 10.29 45.86 19.99
C LEU A 73 9.03 46.74 20.08
N ALA A 74 7.85 46.14 19.92
CA ALA A 74 6.57 46.83 20.03
C ALA A 74 6.37 47.44 21.43
N MET A 75 6.70 46.69 22.49
CA MET A 75 6.64 47.18 23.87
C MET A 75 7.58 48.36 24.11
N ASN A 76 8.83 48.29 23.60
CA ASN A 76 9.78 49.38 23.74
C ASN A 76 9.29 50.64 23.00
N ALA A 77 8.75 50.47 21.78
CA ALA A 77 8.19 51.57 21.00
C ALA A 77 6.98 52.23 21.69
N GLN A 78 6.21 51.44 22.47
CA GLN A 78 5.06 51.94 23.22
C GLN A 78 5.45 52.76 24.45
N GLN A 79 6.59 52.43 25.06
CA GLN A 79 7.16 53.15 26.20
C GLN A 79 8.00 54.37 25.77
N SER A 80 8.46 54.41 24.51
CA SER A 80 9.04 55.62 23.91
C SER A 80 7.94 56.58 23.43
N GLY A 81 8.31 57.79 23.02
CA GLY A 81 7.39 58.79 22.48
C GLY A 81 6.71 58.42 21.15
N THR A 82 6.66 57.13 20.78
CA THR A 82 6.14 56.56 19.52
C THR A 82 5.05 55.50 19.80
N SER A 83 4.13 55.85 20.69
CA SER A 83 3.18 54.89 21.26
C SER A 83 2.21 54.25 20.26
N ASP A 84 1.86 54.99 19.22
CA ASP A 84 1.01 54.58 18.10
C ASP A 84 1.67 53.47 17.26
N ILE A 85 2.98 53.60 16.98
CA ILE A 85 3.77 52.58 16.27
C ILE A 85 3.86 51.30 17.12
N GLY A 86 4.10 51.43 18.43
CA GLY A 86 4.12 50.29 19.34
C GLY A 86 2.79 49.53 19.37
N ALA A 87 1.67 50.25 19.44
CA ALA A 87 0.33 49.66 19.39
C ALA A 87 0.05 48.94 18.05
N ALA A 88 0.45 49.53 16.92
CA ALA A 88 0.31 48.90 15.61
C ALA A 88 1.12 47.60 15.50
N LEU A 89 2.36 47.58 15.99
CA LEU A 89 3.20 46.38 16.01
C LEU A 89 2.63 45.29 16.93
N MET A 90 2.05 45.65 18.06
CA MET A 90 1.38 44.70 18.95
C MET A 90 0.18 44.02 18.28
N ASN A 91 -0.59 44.75 17.47
CA ASN A 91 -1.69 44.16 16.69
C ASN A 91 -1.15 43.13 15.69
N VAL A 92 -0.04 43.43 15.00
CA VAL A 92 0.62 42.49 14.09
C VAL A 92 1.09 41.23 14.82
N VAL A 93 1.70 41.38 16.01
CA VAL A 93 2.10 40.26 16.86
C VAL A 93 0.90 39.39 17.27
N SER A 94 -0.25 40.00 17.58
CA SER A 94 -1.47 39.26 17.92
C SER A 94 -1.94 38.38 16.75
N VAL A 95 -2.01 38.95 15.54
CA VAL A 95 -2.38 38.20 14.33
C VAL A 95 -1.42 37.05 14.08
N TYR A 96 -0.11 37.27 14.23
CA TYR A 96 0.88 36.20 14.07
C TYR A 96 0.75 35.08 15.11
N LYS A 97 0.34 35.37 16.34
CA LYS A 97 0.07 34.35 17.37
C LYS A 97 -1.11 33.46 16.98
N GLU A 98 -2.19 34.05 16.48
CA GLU A 98 -3.37 33.31 16.01
C GLU A 98 -3.03 32.39 14.83
N ILE A 99 -2.26 32.91 13.86
CA ILE A 99 -1.76 32.12 12.73
C ILE A 99 -0.91 30.94 13.22
N GLN A 100 -0.02 31.20 14.19
CA GLN A 100 0.85 30.17 14.74
C GLN A 100 0.07 29.06 15.47
N GLU A 101 -0.98 29.42 16.21
CA GLU A 101 -1.84 28.45 16.88
C GLU A 101 -2.58 27.56 15.86
N GLN A 102 -3.16 28.17 14.82
CA GLN A 102 -3.80 27.43 13.74
C GLN A 102 -2.82 26.50 13.02
N GLN A 103 -1.61 26.99 12.73
CA GLN A 103 -0.55 26.18 12.12
C GLN A 103 -0.24 24.95 12.99
N MET A 104 -0.09 25.11 14.30
CA MET A 104 0.17 23.99 15.21
C MET A 104 -0.96 22.96 15.24
N ASN A 105 -2.22 23.40 15.13
CA ASN A 105 -3.36 22.49 15.02
C ASN A 105 -3.33 21.69 13.70
N ILE A 106 -2.98 22.34 12.60
CA ILE A 106 -2.82 21.68 11.29
C ILE A 106 -1.68 20.64 11.35
N LEU A 107 -0.54 20.96 11.97
CA LEU A 107 0.57 20.00 12.12
C LEU A 107 0.18 18.79 12.95
N LYS A 108 -0.58 18.99 14.03
CA LYS A 108 -1.13 17.89 14.84
C LYS A 108 -2.08 17.01 14.02
N ALA A 109 -3.00 17.61 13.27
CA ALA A 109 -3.93 16.87 12.41
C ALA A 109 -3.18 16.09 11.30
N PHE A 110 -2.16 16.69 10.69
CA PHE A 110 -1.32 16.00 9.71
C PHE A 110 -0.66 14.74 10.29
N TYR A 111 -0.22 14.79 11.55
CA TYR A 111 0.33 13.61 12.21
C TYR A 111 -0.75 12.58 12.60
N VAL A 112 -1.76 13.01 13.35
CA VAL A 112 -2.75 12.13 13.99
C VAL A 112 -3.77 11.59 12.99
N ASP A 113 -4.24 12.41 12.06
CA ASP A 113 -5.35 12.05 11.16
C ASP A 113 -4.85 11.49 9.83
N LEU A 114 -3.58 11.71 9.48
CA LEU A 114 -3.00 11.24 8.23
C LEU A 114 -1.83 10.27 8.43
N LEU A 115 -0.72 10.69 9.05
CA LEU A 115 0.49 9.85 9.11
C LEU A 115 0.29 8.57 9.95
N VAL A 116 -0.29 8.69 11.15
CA VAL A 116 -0.52 7.53 12.04
C VAL A 116 -1.48 6.49 11.41
N PRO A 117 -2.63 6.88 10.83
CA PRO A 117 -3.51 5.95 10.14
C PRO A 117 -2.86 5.30 8.92
N LEU A 118 -2.09 6.06 8.13
CA LEU A 118 -1.36 5.51 6.98
C LEU A 118 -0.33 4.46 7.42
N GLU A 119 0.46 4.74 8.45
CA GLU A 119 1.45 3.80 8.99
C GLU A 119 0.79 2.53 9.55
N THR A 120 -0.27 2.69 10.34
CA THR A 120 -1.00 1.56 10.94
C THR A 120 -1.66 0.68 9.87
N ASN A 121 -2.30 1.29 8.87
CA ASN A 121 -2.95 0.54 7.80
C ASN A 121 -1.93 -0.19 6.93
N LEU A 122 -0.82 0.47 6.59
CA LEU A 122 0.23 -0.14 5.79
C LEU A 122 0.85 -1.36 6.47
N GLU A 123 1.04 -1.32 7.79
CA GLU A 123 1.55 -2.47 8.54
C GLU A 123 0.56 -3.64 8.55
N LYS A 124 -0.73 -3.37 8.79
CA LYS A 124 -1.79 -4.38 8.74
C LYS A 124 -1.91 -5.00 7.35
N ASP A 125 -1.96 -4.17 6.31
CA ASP A 125 -2.08 -4.61 4.92
C ASP A 125 -0.87 -5.44 4.49
N THR A 126 0.34 -5.05 4.91
CA THR A 126 1.56 -5.85 4.65
C THR A 126 1.40 -7.27 5.21
N LYS A 127 0.94 -7.43 6.46
CA LYS A 127 0.79 -8.73 7.11
C LYS A 127 -0.29 -9.58 6.43
N VAL A 128 -1.43 -8.99 6.10
CA VAL A 128 -2.53 -9.69 5.41
C VAL A 128 -2.09 -10.16 4.02
N VAL A 129 -1.46 -9.28 3.23
CA VAL A 129 -0.99 -9.63 1.87
C VAL A 129 0.08 -10.72 1.92
N GLN A 130 1.02 -10.67 2.87
CA GLN A 130 2.03 -11.72 3.05
C GLN A 130 1.41 -13.06 3.46
N HIS A 131 0.43 -13.05 4.38
CA HIS A 131 -0.26 -14.27 4.81
C HIS A 131 -1.00 -14.93 3.64
N GLU A 132 -1.81 -14.15 2.91
CA GLU A 132 -2.56 -14.65 1.76
C GLU A 132 -1.64 -15.10 0.62
N GLN A 133 -0.54 -14.37 0.36
CA GLN A 133 0.46 -14.79 -0.62
C GLN A 133 1.09 -16.15 -0.24
N LYS A 134 1.50 -16.31 1.02
CA LYS A 134 2.09 -17.57 1.50
C LYS A 134 1.12 -18.74 1.37
N LYS A 135 -0.14 -18.52 1.78
CA LYS A 135 -1.23 -19.51 1.66
C LYS A 135 -1.47 -19.89 0.20
N PHE A 136 -1.54 -18.90 -0.70
CA PHE A 136 -1.68 -19.14 -2.13
C PHE A 136 -0.51 -19.95 -2.70
N LEU A 137 0.74 -19.55 -2.40
CA LEU A 137 1.93 -20.23 -2.91
C LEU A 137 2.01 -21.69 -2.44
N GLN A 138 1.68 -21.96 -1.17
CA GLN A 138 1.65 -23.33 -0.63
C GLN A 138 0.59 -24.18 -1.35
N GLN A 139 -0.62 -23.64 -1.50
CA GLN A 139 -1.73 -24.32 -2.16
C GLN A 139 -1.51 -24.53 -3.67
N HIS A 140 -0.87 -23.57 -4.33
CA HIS A 140 -0.48 -23.67 -5.72
C HIS A 140 0.59 -24.75 -5.90
N LYS A 141 1.62 -24.78 -5.03
CA LYS A 141 2.71 -25.77 -5.07
C LYS A 141 2.16 -27.20 -5.00
N VAL A 142 1.29 -27.50 -4.04
CA VAL A 142 0.70 -28.85 -3.88
C VAL A 142 -0.10 -29.27 -5.12
N ARG A 143 -0.90 -28.36 -5.70
CA ARG A 143 -1.67 -28.63 -6.92
C ARG A 143 -0.77 -28.81 -8.13
N MET A 144 0.28 -27.99 -8.27
CA MET A 144 1.28 -28.09 -9.33
C MET A 144 2.04 -29.41 -9.26
N GLU A 145 2.45 -29.86 -8.08
CA GLU A 145 3.10 -31.17 -7.89
C GLU A 145 2.18 -32.33 -8.31
N SER A 146 0.88 -32.23 -8.02
CA SER A 146 -0.12 -33.24 -8.44
C SER A 146 -0.27 -33.31 -9.96
N TYR A 147 -0.34 -32.14 -10.61
CA TYR A 147 -0.34 -32.04 -12.07
C TYR A 147 0.96 -32.59 -12.68
N GLN A 148 2.12 -32.22 -12.14
CA GLN A 148 3.43 -32.72 -12.61
C GLN A 148 3.58 -34.24 -12.47
N LYS A 149 3.04 -34.83 -11.41
CA LYS A 149 2.96 -36.29 -11.25
C LYS A 149 2.11 -36.92 -12.35
N ALA A 150 0.93 -36.37 -12.66
CA ALA A 150 0.07 -36.85 -13.75
C ALA A 150 0.76 -36.74 -15.12
N VAL A 151 1.45 -35.62 -15.40
CA VAL A 151 2.26 -35.44 -16.63
C VAL A 151 3.34 -36.51 -16.74
N SER A 152 4.08 -36.76 -15.65
CA SER A 152 5.14 -37.77 -15.61
C SER A 152 4.61 -39.18 -15.85
N THR A 153 3.49 -39.53 -15.22
CA THR A 153 2.81 -40.83 -15.43
C THR A 153 2.35 -40.99 -16.88
N MET A 154 1.74 -39.95 -17.45
CA MET A 154 1.33 -39.94 -18.86
C MET A 154 2.51 -40.14 -19.82
N LYS A 155 3.62 -39.43 -19.60
CA LYS A 155 4.85 -39.60 -20.41
C LYS A 155 5.43 -41.00 -20.32
N LYS A 156 5.36 -41.65 -19.15
CA LYS A 156 5.81 -43.04 -18.97
C LYS A 156 4.88 -44.03 -19.68
N GLN A 157 3.56 -43.83 -19.60
CA GLN A 157 2.59 -44.73 -20.23
C GLN A 157 2.70 -44.70 -21.76
N ARG A 158 2.92 -43.53 -22.37
CA ARG A 158 3.11 -43.37 -23.83
C ARG A 158 4.33 -44.09 -24.42
N LYS A 159 5.29 -44.49 -23.59
CA LYS A 159 6.47 -45.26 -24.03
C LYS A 159 6.20 -46.75 -24.14
N LYS A 160 5.05 -47.24 -23.66
CA LYS A 160 4.69 -48.66 -23.73
C LYS A 160 4.16 -49.00 -25.13
N LYS A 161 4.37 -50.24 -25.57
CA LYS A 161 3.85 -50.73 -26.86
C LYS A 161 2.32 -50.70 -26.86
N ALA A 162 1.75 -50.39 -28.02
CA ALA A 162 0.31 -50.38 -28.22
C ALA A 162 -0.27 -51.78 -27.96
N SER A 163 -1.22 -51.85 -27.03
CA SER A 163 -2.09 -53.01 -26.80
C SER A 163 -3.44 -52.49 -26.28
N PRO A 164 -4.54 -53.23 -26.43
CA PRO A 164 -5.86 -52.81 -25.95
C PRO A 164 -5.84 -52.37 -24.48
N GLU A 165 -5.15 -53.14 -23.63
CA GLU A 165 -4.98 -52.85 -22.20
C GLU A 165 -4.15 -51.59 -21.95
N ASN A 166 -3.10 -51.35 -22.75
CA ASN A 166 -2.28 -50.15 -22.64
C ASN A 166 -2.99 -48.90 -23.15
N THR A 167 -3.84 -49.03 -24.17
CA THR A 167 -4.69 -47.96 -24.70
C THR A 167 -5.74 -47.53 -23.66
N GLU A 168 -6.39 -48.48 -22.98
CA GLU A 168 -7.33 -48.18 -21.90
C GLU A 168 -6.64 -47.46 -20.73
N LYS A 169 -5.46 -47.94 -20.33
CA LYS A 169 -4.63 -47.28 -19.30
C LYS A 169 -4.16 -45.90 -19.73
N GLU A 170 -3.86 -45.68 -21.02
CA GLU A 170 -3.51 -44.35 -21.53
C GLU A 170 -4.70 -43.38 -21.45
N LEU A 171 -5.89 -43.81 -21.86
CA LEU A 171 -7.11 -43.00 -21.79
C LEU A 171 -7.41 -42.58 -20.35
N ARG A 172 -7.29 -43.51 -19.39
CA ARG A 172 -7.49 -43.20 -17.95
C ARG A 172 -6.46 -42.21 -17.42
N ASN A 173 -5.19 -42.35 -17.80
CA ASN A 173 -4.15 -41.41 -17.38
C ASN A 173 -4.34 -40.01 -18.03
N LEU A 174 -4.88 -39.94 -19.26
CA LEU A 174 -5.21 -38.67 -19.92
C LEU A 174 -6.32 -37.93 -19.18
N GLN A 175 -7.37 -38.64 -18.77
CA GLN A 175 -8.45 -38.08 -17.96
C GLN A 175 -7.92 -37.53 -16.63
N ILE A 176 -7.06 -38.28 -15.94
CA ILE A 176 -6.42 -37.81 -14.70
C ILE A 176 -5.60 -36.54 -14.96
N LEU A 177 -4.83 -36.49 -16.05
CA LEU A 177 -4.05 -35.32 -16.41
C LEU A 177 -4.93 -34.08 -16.64
N GLU A 178 -6.00 -34.22 -17.41
CA GLU A 178 -6.96 -33.15 -17.67
C GLU A 178 -7.65 -32.67 -16.39
N ASP A 179 -8.06 -33.59 -15.52
CA ASP A 179 -8.69 -33.24 -14.25
C ASP A 179 -7.75 -32.48 -13.33
N GLN A 180 -6.47 -32.89 -13.24
CA GLN A 180 -5.48 -32.14 -12.45
C GLN A 180 -5.21 -30.75 -13.04
N LYS A 181 -5.18 -30.64 -14.37
CA LYS A 181 -5.04 -29.35 -15.06
C LYS A 181 -6.23 -28.43 -14.77
N LYS A 182 -7.47 -28.91 -14.94
CA LYS A 182 -8.69 -28.15 -14.64
C LYS A 182 -8.73 -27.67 -13.19
N LYS A 183 -8.35 -28.52 -12.23
CA LYS A 183 -8.29 -28.14 -10.81
C LYS A 183 -7.25 -27.04 -10.53
N LEU A 184 -6.09 -27.09 -11.19
CA LEU A 184 -5.07 -26.06 -11.07
C LEU A 184 -5.54 -24.73 -11.67
N ASP A 185 -6.11 -24.77 -12.88
CA ASP A 185 -6.60 -23.58 -13.59
C ASP A 185 -7.75 -22.90 -12.82
N ALA A 186 -8.72 -23.69 -12.33
CA ALA A 186 -9.84 -23.20 -11.53
C ALA A 186 -9.38 -22.57 -10.21
N PHE A 187 -8.37 -23.17 -9.54
CA PHE A 187 -7.80 -22.59 -8.33
C PHE A 187 -7.16 -21.22 -8.59
N CYS A 188 -6.41 -21.10 -9.69
CA CYS A 188 -5.76 -19.85 -10.10
C CYS A 188 -6.79 -18.78 -10.48
N GLU A 189 -7.86 -19.14 -11.19
CA GLU A 189 -8.93 -18.21 -11.56
C GLU A 189 -9.73 -17.74 -10.34
N GLN A 190 -10.09 -18.65 -9.43
CA GLN A 190 -10.83 -18.31 -8.22
C GLN A 190 -9.99 -17.43 -7.29
N SER A 191 -8.70 -17.73 -7.13
CA SER A 191 -7.79 -16.92 -6.31
C SER A 191 -7.68 -15.50 -6.85
N TYR A 192 -7.63 -15.33 -8.18
CA TYR A 192 -7.66 -14.02 -8.82
C TYR A 192 -8.98 -13.28 -8.58
N LYS A 193 -10.12 -13.93 -8.79
CA LYS A 193 -11.45 -13.33 -8.52
C LYS A 193 -11.60 -12.92 -7.07
N ASN A 194 -11.05 -13.68 -6.13
CA ASN A 194 -11.09 -13.33 -4.70
C ASN A 194 -10.24 -12.10 -4.40
N VAL A 195 -9.04 -11.99 -4.98
CA VAL A 195 -8.21 -10.78 -4.86
C VAL A 195 -8.94 -9.59 -5.48
N SER A 196 -9.51 -9.74 -6.67
CA SER A 196 -10.21 -8.67 -7.38
C SER A 196 -11.52 -8.23 -6.70
N LYS A 197 -12.33 -9.16 -6.19
CA LYS A 197 -13.59 -8.84 -5.49
C LYS A 197 -13.37 -8.17 -4.15
N ASN A 198 -12.32 -8.57 -3.43
CA ASN A 198 -11.92 -7.88 -2.21
C ASN A 198 -11.27 -6.53 -2.49
N CYS A 199 -11.06 -6.13 -3.76
CA CYS A 199 -10.57 -4.81 -4.16
C CYS A 199 -11.68 -3.86 -4.63
N VAL A 200 -12.95 -4.28 -4.73
CA VAL A 200 -14.11 -3.41 -5.04
C VAL A 200 -14.79 -2.97 -3.74
#